data_AF-A0A1C3X2C7-F1
#
_entry.id   AF-A0A1C3X2C7-F1
#
_cell.length_a   1.000
_cell.length_b   1.000
_cell.length_c   1.000
_cell.angle_alpha   90.00
_cell.angle_beta   90.00
_cell.angle_gamma   90.00
#
_symmetry.space_group_name_H-M   'P 1'
#
loop_
_entity.id
_entity.type
_entity.pdbx_description
1 polymer ?
#
loop_
_entity_poly.entity_id
_entity_poly.type
_entity_poly.pdbx_seq_one_letter_code
_entity_poly.pdbx_strand_id
1 'polypeptide(L)'
;MKKLSRWRGFGWAQIAAGLCYAGSALADQTLSSSQAPGPASSRLPSPASAPPLSFDDPRFAGNTSEPYTRYGKFFSNGEVVEHRSWDHNNDGSSVVCGDCTLKNSRIRSNEGFRCIGSDGIGGINIDGVYIETKGLPGDHADGLQCYDPGKTNAITVRNTTFKTYNNTNATAGFFYADGLGGSVSFENVLFWGGPYGLRMHPDGMNVTVSLKDVYFVGPFLYGAFLINNAGGGTMTITKWENVRSATIVNGQLVPGSLLPQPRIR
;
A
#
# COMPACT_ATOMS: atom_id res chain seq x y z
N MET A 1 23.10 -48.30 3.55
CA MET A 1 24.53 -47.97 3.75
C MET A 1 24.64 -46.46 3.93
N LYS A 2 24.58 -45.91 5.15
CA LYS A 2 25.69 -45.58 6.08
C LYS A 2 26.86 -44.80 5.45
N LYS A 3 26.98 -43.52 5.85
CA LYS A 3 28.17 -42.74 6.32
C LYS A 3 27.71 -41.26 6.40
N LEU A 4 27.57 -40.52 7.52
CA LEU A 4 28.33 -40.29 8.77
C LEU A 4 29.73 -39.68 8.62
N SER A 5 29.84 -38.37 8.90
CA SER A 5 30.87 -37.67 9.72
C SER A 5 30.42 -36.19 9.85
N ARG A 6 30.15 -35.51 10.98
CA ARG A 6 30.50 -35.50 12.41
C ARG A 6 31.81 -34.76 12.78
N TRP A 7 31.64 -33.70 13.62
CA TRP A 7 32.58 -33.03 14.56
C TRP A 7 33.63 -32.06 13.97
N ARG A 8 34.12 -30.97 14.60
CA ARG A 8 34.08 -30.36 15.97
C ARG A 8 34.45 -28.87 15.83
N GLY A 9 33.98 -27.98 16.72
CA GLY A 9 34.95 -27.26 17.56
C GLY A 9 34.32 -26.19 18.46
N PHE A 10 34.60 -26.32 19.75
CA PHE A 10 34.25 -25.47 20.89
C PHE A 10 35.15 -24.22 20.99
N GLY A 11 34.66 -23.19 21.69
CA GLY A 11 35.49 -22.13 22.28
C GLY A 11 34.70 -21.28 23.28
N TRP A 12 34.89 -21.53 24.57
CA TRP A 12 34.44 -20.76 25.73
C TRP A 12 35.55 -19.83 26.25
N ALA A 13 35.17 -18.70 26.87
CA ALA A 13 35.79 -17.96 27.99
C ALA A 13 35.70 -16.43 27.75
N GLN A 14 34.92 -15.60 28.46
CA GLN A 14 34.84 -15.17 29.88
C GLN A 14 35.92 -14.18 30.38
N ILE A 15 35.41 -13.07 30.97
CA ILE A 15 35.89 -12.23 32.09
C ILE A 15 36.85 -11.06 31.79
N ALA A 16 36.41 -9.84 32.09
CA ALA A 16 37.04 -8.94 33.08
C ALA A 16 36.10 -7.80 33.50
N ALA A 17 35.88 -7.68 34.80
CA ALA A 17 35.29 -6.54 35.50
C ALA A 17 36.39 -5.60 35.99
N GLY A 18 36.08 -4.31 36.16
CA GLY A 18 36.97 -3.34 36.79
C GLY A 18 36.21 -2.08 37.23
N LEU A 19 36.18 -1.87 38.54
CA LEU A 19 35.43 -0.86 39.30
C LEU A 19 36.03 0.57 39.25
N CYS A 20 35.12 1.53 39.40
CA CYS A 20 35.15 2.78 40.17
C CYS A 20 36.33 3.78 40.08
N TYR A 21 35.98 5.05 39.84
CA TYR A 21 36.40 6.15 40.73
C TYR A 21 35.35 7.26 40.77
N ALA A 22 35.07 7.72 41.99
CA ALA A 22 34.18 8.83 42.29
C ALA A 22 34.92 10.16 42.16
N GLY A 23 34.20 11.21 41.75
CA GLY A 23 34.66 12.59 41.75
C GLY A 23 33.46 13.53 41.78
N SER A 24 33.14 14.01 42.97
CA SER A 24 32.11 15.00 43.27
C SER A 24 32.54 16.43 42.89
N ALA A 25 31.65 17.21 42.28
CA ALA A 25 31.65 18.68 42.42
C ALA A 25 30.30 19.29 41.99
N LEU A 26 29.57 19.78 43.00
CA LEU A 26 28.89 21.08 43.11
C LEU A 26 28.08 21.65 41.92
N ALA A 27 26.76 21.68 42.15
CA ALA A 27 25.81 22.79 42.02
C ALA A 27 25.92 23.78 40.85
N ASP A 28 24.86 23.83 40.04
CA ASP A 28 24.18 25.09 39.80
C ASP A 28 22.66 24.85 39.66
N GLN A 29 21.88 25.49 40.53
CA GLN A 29 20.42 25.49 40.49
C GLN A 29 19.99 26.76 39.74
N THR A 30 19.55 26.59 38.49
CA THR A 30 18.69 27.58 37.84
C THR A 30 17.27 27.04 37.78
N LEU A 31 16.40 27.65 38.58
CA LEU A 31 14.96 27.51 38.57
C LEU A 31 14.42 27.87 37.17
N SER A 32 13.77 26.92 36.49
CA SER A 32 12.88 27.21 35.38
C SER A 32 11.49 26.70 35.72
N SER A 33 10.55 27.65 35.80
CA SER A 33 9.16 27.48 36.15
C SER A 33 8.42 26.55 35.19
N SER A 34 7.61 25.67 35.78
CA SER A 34 6.62 24.80 35.15
C SER A 34 5.74 25.49 34.09
N GLN A 35 5.67 24.92 32.90
CA GLN A 35 4.47 24.96 32.07
C GLN A 35 4.02 23.52 31.80
N ALA A 36 2.77 23.23 32.18
CA ALA A 36 2.11 21.97 31.88
C ALA A 36 2.03 21.77 30.35
N PRO A 37 2.16 20.53 29.85
CA PRO A 37 1.98 20.26 28.42
C PRO A 37 0.52 20.55 28.05
N GLY A 38 0.31 21.56 27.21
CA GLY A 38 -0.99 21.82 26.60
C GLY A 38 -1.41 20.65 25.71
N PRO A 39 -2.72 20.44 25.50
CA PRO A 39 -3.20 19.36 24.67
C PRO A 39 -2.65 19.51 23.25
N ALA A 40 -2.12 18.41 22.70
CA ALA A 40 -1.62 18.35 21.35
C ALA A 40 -2.70 18.85 20.38
N SER A 41 -2.44 20.00 19.75
CA SER A 41 -3.25 20.52 18.66
C SER A 41 -3.18 19.53 17.50
N SER A 42 -4.24 18.75 17.30
CA SER A 42 -4.44 17.91 16.13
C SER A 42 -4.64 18.82 14.92
N ARG A 43 -3.55 19.34 14.38
CA ARG A 43 -3.58 20.07 13.12
C ARG A 43 -3.98 19.06 12.06
N LEU A 44 -5.21 19.20 11.56
CA LEU A 44 -5.68 18.41 10.43
C LEU A 44 -4.68 18.61 9.27
N PRO A 45 -4.28 17.54 8.59
CA PRO A 45 -3.39 17.63 7.44
C PRO A 45 -3.95 18.63 6.40
N SER A 46 -3.07 19.45 5.84
CA SER A 46 -3.38 20.37 4.73
C SER A 46 -4.00 19.59 3.55
N PRO A 47 -4.86 20.18 2.70
CA PRO A 47 -5.50 19.48 1.57
C PRO A 47 -4.52 18.73 0.63
N ALA A 48 -3.25 19.15 0.58
CA ALA A 48 -2.17 18.48 -0.15
C ALA A 48 -1.63 17.19 0.52
N SER A 49 -2.13 16.82 1.70
CA SER A 49 -1.69 15.65 2.48
C SER A 49 -2.79 14.62 2.74
N ALA A 50 -3.97 14.78 2.12
CA ALA A 50 -5.01 13.75 2.10
C ALA A 50 -5.08 13.08 0.72
N PRO A 51 -5.40 11.77 0.65
CA PRO A 51 -5.62 11.10 -0.62
C PRO A 51 -6.80 11.75 -1.37
N PRO A 52 -6.80 11.77 -2.71
CA PRO A 52 -7.83 12.44 -3.51
C PRO A 52 -9.19 11.78 -3.28
N LEU A 53 -10.26 12.56 -3.06
CA LEU A 53 -11.58 11.99 -2.74
C LEU A 53 -12.56 11.99 -3.92
N SER A 54 -12.13 12.46 -5.09
CA SER A 54 -12.96 12.54 -6.29
C SER A 54 -12.13 12.39 -7.56
N PHE A 55 -12.77 11.87 -8.60
CA PHE A 55 -12.23 11.93 -9.96
C PHE A 55 -12.02 13.38 -10.42
N ASP A 56 -12.89 14.28 -9.97
CA ASP A 56 -12.85 15.72 -10.28
C ASP A 56 -12.12 16.53 -9.19
N ASP A 57 -11.23 15.89 -8.40
CA ASP A 57 -10.38 16.60 -7.46
C ASP A 57 -9.58 17.69 -8.21
N PRO A 58 -9.54 18.94 -7.72
CA PRO A 58 -8.88 20.06 -8.40
C PRO A 58 -7.42 19.79 -8.77
N ARG A 59 -6.74 18.87 -8.06
CA ARG A 59 -5.37 18.46 -8.40
C ARG A 59 -5.24 17.87 -9.82
N PHE A 60 -6.33 17.39 -10.41
CA PHE A 60 -6.36 16.79 -11.75
C PHE A 60 -6.90 17.72 -12.84
N ALA A 61 -7.23 18.98 -12.52
CA ALA A 61 -7.86 19.90 -13.47
C ALA A 61 -7.05 20.13 -14.76
N GLY A 62 -5.72 19.96 -14.69
CA GLY A 62 -4.81 20.09 -15.84
C GLY A 62 -4.44 18.76 -16.51
N ASN A 63 -5.05 17.64 -16.13
CA ASN A 63 -4.66 16.35 -16.67
C ASN A 63 -5.03 16.22 -18.14
N THR A 64 -4.11 15.66 -18.93
CA THR A 64 -4.35 15.34 -20.33
C THR A 64 -5.15 14.06 -20.45
N SER A 65 -6.27 14.12 -21.18
CA SER A 65 -7.04 12.92 -21.50
C SER A 65 -6.25 11.99 -22.41
N GLU A 66 -6.12 10.74 -22.00
CA GLU A 66 -5.50 9.71 -22.83
C GLU A 66 -6.52 9.16 -23.84
N PRO A 67 -6.09 8.87 -25.08
CA PRO A 67 -6.98 8.30 -26.08
C PRO A 67 -7.42 6.89 -25.66
N TYR A 68 -8.62 6.51 -26.10
CA TYR A 68 -9.11 5.14 -25.94
C TYR A 68 -8.19 4.15 -26.65
N THR A 69 -7.89 3.05 -25.97
CA THR A 69 -7.18 1.90 -26.53
C THR A 69 -7.89 0.64 -26.07
N ARG A 70 -8.10 -0.31 -26.98
CA ARG A 70 -8.88 -1.52 -26.67
C ARG A 70 -8.33 -2.31 -25.47
N TYR A 71 -7.01 -2.38 -25.33
CA TYR A 71 -6.32 -3.19 -24.33
C TYR A 71 -5.60 -2.37 -23.26
N GLY A 72 -5.95 -1.09 -23.12
CA GLY A 72 -5.23 -0.16 -22.26
C GLY A 72 -3.82 0.17 -22.75
N LYS A 73 -3.12 0.96 -21.93
CA LYS A 73 -1.78 1.46 -22.22
C LYS A 73 -0.73 0.63 -21.49
N PHE A 74 0.21 0.08 -22.25
CA PHE A 74 1.39 -0.60 -21.73
C PHE A 74 2.50 0.42 -21.53
N PHE A 75 2.95 0.59 -20.31
CA PHE A 75 4.11 1.44 -20.03
C PHE A 75 5.40 0.67 -20.27
N SER A 76 6.38 1.38 -20.82
CA SER A 76 7.75 0.87 -20.96
C SER A 76 8.42 0.79 -19.59
N ASN A 77 9.45 -0.05 -19.48
CA ASN A 77 10.21 -0.17 -18.23
C ASN A 77 10.84 1.17 -17.83
N GLY A 78 10.62 1.58 -16.58
CA GLY A 78 11.07 2.85 -16.03
C GLY A 78 10.30 4.07 -16.52
N GLU A 79 9.21 3.89 -17.28
CA GLU A 79 8.42 5.01 -17.77
C GLU A 79 7.79 5.79 -16.62
N VAL A 80 7.92 7.12 -16.68
CA VAL A 80 7.29 8.05 -15.74
C VAL A 80 6.13 8.72 -16.45
N VAL A 81 4.92 8.45 -15.97
CA VAL A 81 3.67 8.98 -16.51
C VAL A 81 3.03 9.87 -15.46
N GLU A 82 2.74 11.11 -15.84
CA GLU A 82 2.14 12.09 -14.94
C GLU A 82 1.08 12.95 -15.61
N HIS A 83 0.17 13.48 -14.80
CA HIS A 83 -0.89 14.39 -15.22
C HIS A 83 -1.78 13.81 -16.33
N ARG A 84 -2.13 12.52 -16.21
CA ARG A 84 -2.96 11.80 -17.20
C ARG A 84 -4.35 11.49 -16.66
N SER A 85 -5.30 11.40 -17.58
CA SER A 85 -6.70 11.10 -17.29
C SER A 85 -7.19 9.99 -18.21
N TRP A 86 -7.50 8.82 -17.65
CA TRP A 86 -8.22 7.76 -18.34
C TRP A 86 -9.67 7.78 -17.84
N ASP A 87 -10.61 7.99 -18.76
CA ASP A 87 -12.05 8.06 -18.46
C ASP A 87 -12.84 7.26 -19.50
N HIS A 88 -12.51 5.98 -19.60
CA HIS A 88 -13.12 5.05 -20.54
C HIS A 88 -12.92 3.62 -20.06
N ASN A 89 -13.85 2.74 -20.46
CA ASN A 89 -13.72 1.30 -20.25
C ASN A 89 -12.94 0.68 -21.40
N ASN A 90 -12.16 -0.36 -21.09
CA ASN A 90 -11.38 -1.14 -22.06
C ASN A 90 -11.76 -2.63 -21.97
N ASP A 91 -11.32 -3.44 -22.93
CA ASP A 91 -11.47 -4.91 -22.85
C ASP A 91 -10.50 -5.53 -21.80
N GLY A 92 -9.70 -4.71 -21.12
CA GLY A 92 -8.80 -5.08 -20.03
C GLY A 92 -8.49 -3.88 -19.13
N SER A 93 -7.39 -3.92 -18.39
CA SER A 93 -6.96 -2.83 -17.50
C SER A 93 -6.63 -1.56 -18.28
N SER A 94 -6.88 -0.37 -17.72
CA SER A 94 -6.51 0.90 -18.37
C SER A 94 -5.00 1.09 -18.51
N VAL A 95 -4.23 0.58 -17.55
CA VAL A 95 -2.77 0.68 -17.52
C VAL A 95 -2.17 -0.69 -17.21
N VAL A 96 -1.06 -1.03 -17.87
CA VAL A 96 -0.27 -2.25 -17.59
C VAL A 96 1.21 -1.90 -17.45
N CYS A 97 1.86 -2.40 -16.38
CA CYS A 97 3.26 -2.09 -16.11
C CYS A 97 3.92 -3.07 -15.12
N GLY A 98 5.22 -3.36 -15.33
CA GLY A 98 6.10 -4.04 -14.37
C GLY A 98 7.09 -3.11 -13.65
N ASP A 99 7.62 -2.10 -14.35
CA ASP A 99 8.50 -1.06 -13.80
C ASP A 99 8.07 0.30 -14.34
N CYS A 100 7.47 1.15 -13.50
CA CYS A 100 7.01 2.47 -13.91
C CYS A 100 6.66 3.35 -12.71
N THR A 101 6.45 4.63 -13.00
CA THR A 101 5.94 5.62 -12.06
C THR A 101 4.67 6.27 -12.61
N LEU A 102 3.58 6.27 -11.84
CA LEU A 102 2.35 7.00 -12.15
C LEU A 102 2.11 8.10 -11.12
N LYS A 103 2.04 9.36 -11.55
CA LYS A 103 1.90 10.52 -10.67
C LYS A 103 0.74 11.43 -11.03
N ASN A 104 0.08 12.03 -10.03
CA ASN A 104 -0.92 13.10 -10.22
C ASN A 104 -1.94 12.78 -11.34
N SER A 105 -2.38 11.53 -11.39
CA SER A 105 -3.18 11.00 -12.49
C SER A 105 -4.51 10.45 -11.98
N ARG A 106 -5.47 10.29 -12.89
CA ARG A 106 -6.77 9.74 -12.55
C ARG A 106 -7.23 8.71 -13.55
N ILE A 107 -7.86 7.64 -13.06
CA ILE A 107 -8.39 6.54 -13.83
C ILE A 107 -9.84 6.33 -13.39
N ARG A 108 -10.76 6.29 -14.35
CA ARG A 108 -12.13 5.81 -14.19
C ARG A 108 -12.44 4.83 -15.32
N SER A 109 -12.63 3.57 -14.96
CA SER A 109 -12.75 2.47 -15.92
C SER A 109 -13.46 1.26 -15.33
N ASN A 110 -13.58 0.19 -16.10
CA ASN A 110 -14.00 -1.12 -15.60
C ASN A 110 -12.88 -1.79 -14.79
N GLU A 111 -11.64 -1.80 -15.28
CA GLU A 111 -10.46 -2.28 -14.56
C GLU A 111 -9.34 -1.23 -14.60
N GLY A 112 -8.73 -0.94 -13.46
CA GLY A 112 -7.85 0.23 -13.32
C GLY A 112 -6.45 -0.04 -13.86
N PHE A 113 -5.68 -0.82 -13.12
CA PHE A 113 -4.25 -1.00 -13.37
C PHE A 113 -3.89 -2.48 -13.20
N ARG A 114 -3.10 -3.02 -14.13
CA ARG A 114 -2.46 -4.33 -14.00
C ARG A 114 -0.96 -4.21 -13.82
N CYS A 115 -0.51 -4.91 -12.80
CA CYS A 115 0.83 -4.87 -12.27
C CYS A 115 1.42 -6.27 -12.44
N ILE A 116 2.58 -6.35 -13.10
CA ILE A 116 3.27 -7.61 -13.39
C ILE A 116 4.65 -7.61 -12.73
N GLY A 117 5.40 -8.70 -12.84
CA GLY A 117 6.76 -8.79 -12.34
C GLY A 117 7.66 -7.75 -12.98
N SER A 118 8.65 -7.29 -12.22
CA SER A 118 9.71 -6.41 -12.73
C SER A 118 10.97 -7.22 -12.95
N ASP A 119 11.58 -7.09 -14.12
CA ASP A 119 12.97 -7.52 -14.36
C ASP A 119 13.99 -6.40 -13.99
N GLY A 120 13.51 -5.22 -13.57
CA GLY A 120 14.29 -4.03 -13.22
C GLY A 120 14.26 -3.66 -11.73
N ILE A 121 15.08 -2.68 -11.34
CA ILE A 121 15.28 -2.24 -9.95
C ILE A 121 14.20 -1.24 -9.49
N GLY A 122 13.49 -0.57 -10.42
CA GLY A 122 12.62 0.57 -10.11
C GLY A 122 11.27 0.21 -9.49
N GLY A 123 10.72 -0.94 -9.88
CA GLY A 123 9.41 -1.41 -9.43
C GLY A 123 8.26 -0.48 -9.82
N ILE A 124 7.12 -0.59 -9.14
CA ILE A 124 5.92 0.21 -9.42
C ILE A 124 5.77 1.29 -8.36
N ASN A 125 5.70 2.56 -8.79
CA ASN A 125 5.55 3.71 -7.92
C ASN A 125 4.31 4.52 -8.29
N ILE A 126 3.32 4.58 -7.41
CA ILE A 126 2.05 5.30 -7.62
C ILE A 126 1.94 6.40 -6.57
N ASP A 127 1.77 7.67 -6.99
CA ASP A 127 1.71 8.80 -6.06
C ASP A 127 0.70 9.86 -6.50
N GLY A 128 -0.21 10.24 -5.60
CA GLY A 128 -1.19 11.28 -5.87
C GLY A 128 -2.24 10.88 -6.91
N VAL A 129 -2.62 9.60 -6.95
CA VAL A 129 -3.50 9.04 -7.99
C VAL A 129 -4.91 8.78 -7.46
N TYR A 130 -5.92 8.96 -8.32
CA TYR A 130 -7.29 8.51 -8.04
C TYR A 130 -7.70 7.42 -9.03
N ILE A 131 -8.07 6.24 -8.53
CA ILE A 131 -8.47 5.10 -9.35
C ILE A 131 -9.89 4.71 -8.95
N GLU A 132 -10.84 4.84 -9.88
CA GLU A 132 -12.23 4.45 -9.72
C GLU A 132 -12.60 3.32 -10.67
N THR A 133 -12.99 2.17 -10.13
CA THR A 133 -13.34 1.00 -10.94
C THR A 133 -14.75 0.52 -10.74
N LYS A 134 -15.45 0.27 -11.84
CA LYS A 134 -16.82 -0.26 -11.85
C LYS A 134 -16.96 -1.37 -12.91
N GLY A 135 -16.78 -2.61 -12.46
CA GLY A 135 -16.84 -3.78 -13.34
C GLY A 135 -18.20 -4.06 -13.96
N LEU A 136 -18.15 -4.60 -15.18
CA LEU A 136 -19.24 -5.26 -15.89
C LEU A 136 -19.27 -6.76 -15.55
N PRO A 137 -20.40 -7.46 -15.77
CA PRO A 137 -20.48 -8.90 -15.55
C PRO A 137 -19.35 -9.67 -16.27
N GLY A 138 -18.57 -10.42 -15.51
CA GLY A 138 -17.43 -11.21 -16.02
C GLY A 138 -16.07 -10.51 -15.94
N ASP A 139 -16.01 -9.25 -15.49
CA ASP A 139 -14.76 -8.52 -15.34
C ASP A 139 -13.95 -8.96 -14.09
N HIS A 140 -12.68 -8.54 -14.07
CA HIS A 140 -11.80 -8.50 -12.90
C HIS A 140 -11.53 -7.04 -12.52
N ALA A 141 -12.58 -6.31 -12.15
CA ALA A 141 -12.63 -4.85 -11.99
C ALA A 141 -11.89 -4.29 -10.76
N ASP A 142 -10.70 -4.80 -10.51
CA ASP A 142 -9.83 -4.38 -9.44
C ASP A 142 -9.26 -2.99 -9.73
N GLY A 143 -9.08 -2.18 -8.69
CA GLY A 143 -8.41 -0.88 -8.82
C GLY A 143 -6.96 -1.07 -9.28
N LEU A 144 -6.24 -1.97 -8.62
CA LEU A 144 -4.92 -2.45 -9.01
C LEU A 144 -4.83 -3.95 -8.80
N GLN A 145 -4.63 -4.70 -9.89
CA GLN A 145 -4.45 -6.15 -9.88
C GLN A 145 -2.98 -6.50 -10.13
N CYS A 146 -2.40 -7.29 -9.24
CA CYS A 146 -1.00 -7.67 -9.27
C CYS A 146 -0.81 -9.18 -9.31
N TYR A 147 -0.28 -9.70 -10.42
CA TYR A 147 0.08 -11.11 -10.56
C TYR A 147 1.18 -11.30 -11.61
N ASP A 148 2.11 -12.22 -11.34
CA ASP A 148 3.09 -12.72 -12.31
C ASP A 148 3.84 -13.94 -11.71
N PRO A 149 3.40 -15.18 -12.01
CA PRO A 149 3.90 -16.37 -11.35
C PRO A 149 5.44 -16.53 -11.41
N GLY A 150 6.06 -16.65 -10.24
CA GLY A 150 7.50 -16.87 -10.09
C GLY A 150 8.36 -15.61 -10.23
N LYS A 151 7.73 -14.44 -10.40
CA LYS A 151 8.41 -13.15 -10.48
C LYS A 151 8.33 -12.38 -9.17
N THR A 152 9.06 -11.26 -9.10
CA THR A 152 9.03 -10.35 -7.96
C THR A 152 8.77 -8.92 -8.40
N ASN A 153 8.16 -8.13 -7.54
CA ASN A 153 8.08 -6.69 -7.71
C ASN A 153 8.11 -5.95 -6.37
N ALA A 154 8.61 -4.72 -6.38
CA ALA A 154 8.51 -3.76 -5.29
C ALA A 154 7.47 -2.70 -5.67
N ILE A 155 6.38 -2.65 -4.91
CA ILE A 155 5.24 -1.78 -5.18
C ILE A 155 5.13 -0.75 -4.07
N THR A 156 5.04 0.51 -4.46
CA THR A 156 4.93 1.63 -3.55
C THR A 156 3.78 2.53 -3.97
N VAL A 157 2.83 2.74 -3.06
CA VAL A 157 1.63 3.54 -3.31
C VAL A 157 1.50 4.62 -2.24
N ARG A 158 1.41 5.88 -2.67
CA ARG A 158 1.31 7.05 -1.80
C ARG A 158 0.17 7.97 -2.21
N ASN A 159 -0.45 8.64 -1.23
CA ASN A 159 -1.41 9.73 -1.47
C ASN A 159 -2.50 9.36 -2.49
N THR A 160 -2.96 8.11 -2.48
CA THR A 160 -3.74 7.52 -3.56
C THR A 160 -5.07 6.98 -3.04
N THR A 161 -6.11 7.07 -3.87
CA THR A 161 -7.42 6.49 -3.58
C THR A 161 -7.75 5.40 -4.58
N PHE A 162 -8.18 4.25 -4.05
CA PHE A 162 -8.84 3.19 -4.79
C PHE A 162 -10.32 3.19 -4.42
N LYS A 163 -11.17 3.67 -5.33
CA LYS A 163 -12.63 3.61 -5.20
C LYS A 163 -13.17 2.50 -6.09
N THR A 164 -13.48 1.37 -5.49
CA THR A 164 -14.02 0.21 -6.22
C THR A 164 -15.48 0.02 -5.85
N TYR A 165 -16.34 -0.15 -6.85
CA TYR A 165 -17.76 -0.33 -6.58
C TYR A 165 -18.00 -1.71 -5.97
N ASN A 166 -18.92 -1.78 -5.01
CA ASN A 166 -19.35 -3.03 -4.41
C ASN A 166 -20.21 -3.80 -5.42
N ASN A 167 -19.57 -4.61 -6.25
CA ASN A 167 -20.19 -5.55 -7.17
C ASN A 167 -19.44 -6.89 -7.13
N THR A 168 -20.02 -7.94 -7.72
CA THR A 168 -19.40 -9.27 -7.82
C THR A 168 -18.36 -9.37 -8.94
N ASN A 169 -18.05 -8.27 -9.61
CA ASN A 169 -17.17 -8.22 -10.79
C ASN A 169 -15.79 -7.66 -10.46
N ALA A 170 -15.54 -7.30 -9.21
CA ALA A 170 -14.21 -6.98 -8.70
C ALA A 170 -13.81 -8.01 -7.65
N THR A 171 -12.53 -8.00 -7.28
CA THR A 171 -11.99 -8.71 -6.14
C THR A 171 -11.69 -7.74 -4.99
N ALA A 172 -10.99 -6.65 -5.29
CA ALA A 172 -10.60 -5.64 -4.33
C ALA A 172 -10.23 -4.28 -4.97
N GLY A 173 -10.11 -3.23 -4.14
CA GLY A 173 -9.42 -1.99 -4.56
C GLY A 173 -7.96 -2.24 -4.92
N PHE A 174 -7.27 -3.07 -4.15
CA PHE A 174 -5.96 -3.63 -4.48
C PHE A 174 -5.98 -5.14 -4.28
N PHE A 175 -5.67 -5.87 -5.34
CA PHE A 175 -5.60 -7.32 -5.35
C PHE A 175 -4.19 -7.79 -5.74
N TYR A 176 -3.57 -8.62 -4.89
CA TYR A 176 -2.22 -9.16 -5.09
C TYR A 176 -2.23 -10.67 -4.88
N ALA A 177 -1.79 -11.41 -5.90
CA ALA A 177 -2.03 -12.83 -6.01
C ALA A 177 -1.11 -13.56 -6.98
N ASP A 178 -1.37 -14.86 -7.14
CA ASP A 178 -1.01 -15.68 -8.29
C ASP A 178 0.51 -15.73 -8.54
N GLY A 179 1.25 -15.95 -7.44
CA GLY A 179 2.66 -16.28 -7.48
C GLY A 179 3.59 -15.09 -7.75
N LEU A 180 3.14 -13.86 -7.51
CA LEU A 180 4.02 -12.68 -7.45
C LEU A 180 4.63 -12.54 -6.05
N GLY A 181 5.95 -12.39 -5.97
CA GLY A 181 6.68 -12.12 -4.72
C GLY A 181 7.12 -10.67 -4.56
N GLY A 182 7.72 -10.33 -3.42
CA GLY A 182 8.43 -9.06 -3.22
C GLY A 182 7.87 -8.21 -2.08
N SER A 183 7.60 -6.93 -2.34
CA SER A 183 7.19 -5.98 -1.31
C SER A 183 6.07 -5.05 -1.78
N VAL A 184 5.19 -4.70 -0.86
CA VAL A 184 4.13 -3.71 -1.08
C VAL A 184 4.12 -2.71 0.07
N SER A 185 4.14 -1.41 -0.24
CA SER A 185 4.05 -0.34 0.75
C SER A 185 2.96 0.65 0.41
N PHE A 186 2.15 0.98 1.42
CA PHE A 186 1.09 1.97 1.34
C PHE A 186 1.35 3.08 2.36
N GLU A 187 1.31 4.33 1.91
CA GLU A 187 1.39 5.51 2.77
C GLU A 187 0.32 6.53 2.38
N ASN A 188 -0.55 6.90 3.33
CA ASN A 188 -1.62 7.86 3.07
C ASN A 188 -2.55 7.41 1.92
N VAL A 189 -3.10 6.20 2.05
CA VAL A 189 -3.90 5.54 1.01
C VAL A 189 -5.33 5.32 1.50
N LEU A 190 -6.30 5.59 0.62
CA LEU A 190 -7.71 5.33 0.87
C LEU A 190 -8.20 4.16 0.01
N PHE A 191 -8.78 3.16 0.67
CA PHE A 191 -9.61 2.14 0.03
C PHE A 191 -11.07 2.45 0.28
N TRP A 192 -11.83 2.67 -0.79
CA TRP A 192 -13.23 3.06 -0.75
C TRP A 192 -14.10 2.05 -1.49
N GLY A 193 -14.85 1.25 -0.74
CA GLY A 193 -15.76 0.25 -1.27
C GLY A 193 -15.07 -1.02 -1.79
N GLY A 194 -15.81 -1.78 -2.60
CA GLY A 194 -15.38 -3.03 -3.22
C GLY A 194 -15.74 -4.26 -2.38
N PRO A 195 -15.49 -5.47 -2.90
CA PRO A 195 -15.67 -6.68 -2.10
C PRO A 195 -14.70 -6.72 -0.92
N TYR A 196 -13.44 -6.44 -1.22
CA TYR A 196 -12.43 -6.02 -0.25
C TYR A 196 -11.86 -4.65 -0.63
N GLY A 197 -11.40 -3.87 0.35
CA GLY A 197 -10.53 -2.74 0.06
C GLY A 197 -9.16 -3.22 -0.39
N LEU A 198 -8.55 -4.10 0.42
CA LEU A 198 -7.23 -4.67 0.19
C LEU A 198 -7.28 -6.20 0.30
N ARG A 199 -6.90 -6.93 -0.74
CA ARG A 199 -6.78 -8.40 -0.70
C ARG A 199 -5.41 -8.84 -1.18
N MET A 200 -4.73 -9.65 -0.38
CA MET A 200 -3.38 -10.14 -0.69
C MET A 200 -3.21 -11.60 -0.27
N HIS A 201 -2.69 -12.42 -1.18
CA HIS A 201 -2.17 -13.75 -0.89
C HIS A 201 -0.89 -14.03 -1.69
N PRO A 202 0.07 -14.80 -1.13
CA PRO A 202 1.40 -14.96 -1.70
C PRO A 202 1.53 -16.09 -2.73
N ASP A 203 0.64 -17.09 -2.70
CA ASP A 203 0.58 -18.21 -3.65
C ASP A 203 1.95 -18.83 -4.01
N GLY A 204 2.68 -19.25 -2.99
CA GLY A 204 3.98 -19.91 -3.10
C GLY A 204 5.18 -18.97 -2.99
N MET A 205 4.96 -17.66 -2.90
CA MET A 205 6.03 -16.66 -2.82
C MET A 205 6.21 -16.07 -1.41
N ASN A 206 7.25 -15.26 -1.25
CA ASN A 206 7.44 -14.47 -0.03
C ASN A 206 7.15 -13.00 -0.33
N VAL A 207 6.28 -12.40 0.47
CA VAL A 207 5.78 -11.04 0.28
C VAL A 207 5.84 -10.29 1.61
N THR A 208 6.40 -9.08 1.57
CA THR A 208 6.36 -8.15 2.71
C THR A 208 5.37 -7.05 2.45
N VAL A 209 4.67 -6.62 3.50
CA VAL A 209 3.65 -5.56 3.38
C VAL A 209 3.77 -4.54 4.52
N SER A 210 3.73 -3.26 4.16
CA SER A 210 3.83 -2.12 5.09
C SER A 210 2.68 -1.16 4.87
N LEU A 211 1.90 -0.88 5.92
CA LEU A 211 0.80 0.09 5.88
C LEU A 211 1.05 1.22 6.89
N LYS A 212 1.00 2.46 6.42
CA LYS A 212 1.05 3.68 7.24
C LYS A 212 -0.04 4.66 6.79
N ASP A 213 -0.85 5.16 7.71
CA ASP A 213 -1.93 6.12 7.41
C ASP A 213 -2.88 5.59 6.31
N VAL A 214 -3.42 4.39 6.51
CA VAL A 214 -4.31 3.73 5.54
C VAL A 214 -5.75 3.75 6.04
N TYR A 215 -6.66 4.20 5.17
CA TYR A 215 -8.07 4.43 5.48
C TYR A 215 -8.97 3.49 4.71
N PHE A 216 -9.95 2.90 5.39
CA PHE A 216 -10.95 2.03 4.80
C PHE A 216 -12.35 2.64 4.93
N VAL A 217 -12.93 3.10 3.82
CA VAL A 217 -14.28 3.65 3.74
C VAL A 217 -15.20 2.62 3.09
N GLY A 218 -16.14 2.11 3.88
CA GLY A 218 -17.12 1.11 3.41
C GLY A 218 -18.27 1.72 2.59
N PRO A 219 -19.29 0.90 2.25
CA PRO A 219 -19.41 -0.51 2.63
C PRO A 219 -18.50 -1.43 1.80
N PHE A 220 -18.01 -2.50 2.43
CA PHE A 220 -17.32 -3.60 1.76
C PHE A 220 -18.23 -4.84 1.71
N LEU A 221 -18.18 -5.64 0.64
CA LEU A 221 -19.01 -6.85 0.56
C LEU A 221 -18.60 -7.91 1.58
N TYR A 222 -17.29 -8.12 1.71
CA TYR A 222 -16.72 -9.20 2.52
C TYR A 222 -15.87 -8.67 3.67
N GLY A 223 -15.13 -7.58 3.48
CA GLY A 223 -14.39 -6.94 4.55
C GLY A 223 -13.46 -5.82 4.07
N ALA A 224 -12.96 -5.00 4.99
CA ALA A 224 -12.01 -3.94 4.65
C ALA A 224 -10.74 -4.51 4.00
N PHE A 225 -10.23 -5.62 4.54
CA PHE A 225 -9.06 -6.30 4.00
C PHE A 225 -9.09 -7.82 4.25
N LEU A 226 -8.34 -8.56 3.42
CA LEU A 226 -7.99 -9.96 3.61
C LEU A 226 -6.51 -10.16 3.25
N ILE A 227 -5.69 -10.44 4.26
CA ILE A 227 -4.26 -10.71 4.12
C ILE A 227 -3.97 -12.06 4.79
N ASN A 228 -3.54 -13.07 4.04
CA ASN A 228 -3.31 -14.43 4.54
C ASN A 228 -2.22 -15.16 3.75
N ASN A 229 -1.89 -16.41 4.12
CA ASN A 229 -0.93 -17.26 3.40
C ASN A 229 -1.63 -18.25 2.44
N ALA A 230 -2.74 -17.86 1.82
CA ALA A 230 -3.39 -18.75 0.86
C ALA A 230 -2.41 -19.11 -0.28
N GLY A 231 -2.53 -20.36 -0.76
CA GLY A 231 -1.67 -20.90 -1.82
C GLY A 231 -0.22 -21.25 -1.41
N GLY A 232 0.14 -21.10 -0.13
CA GLY A 232 1.51 -21.35 0.36
C GLY A 232 2.42 -20.13 0.24
N GLY A 233 3.66 -20.22 0.71
CA GLY A 233 4.53 -19.04 0.84
C GLY A 233 4.28 -18.26 2.14
N THR A 234 4.77 -17.02 2.21
CA THR A 234 4.72 -16.19 3.43
C THR A 234 4.32 -14.74 3.14
N MET A 235 3.24 -14.28 3.77
CA MET A 235 2.96 -12.85 3.97
C MET A 235 3.58 -12.40 5.29
N THR A 236 4.38 -11.33 5.26
CA THR A 236 4.93 -10.69 6.46
C THR A 236 4.49 -9.23 6.53
N ILE A 237 3.70 -8.87 7.53
CA ILE A 237 3.40 -7.46 7.82
C ILE A 237 4.55 -6.86 8.60
N THR A 238 5.27 -5.93 7.97
CA THR A 238 6.44 -5.26 8.56
C THR A 238 6.08 -3.95 9.26
N LYS A 239 4.93 -3.36 8.92
CA LYS A 239 4.41 -2.14 9.55
C LYS A 239 2.88 -2.07 9.48
N TRP A 240 2.27 -1.63 10.58
CA TRP A 240 0.82 -1.41 10.71
C TRP A 240 0.57 -0.16 11.57
N GLU A 241 0.76 1.02 10.98
CA GLU A 241 0.69 2.32 11.67
C GLU A 241 -0.53 3.11 11.19
N ASN A 242 -1.39 3.55 12.12
CA ASN A 242 -2.59 4.35 11.81
C ASN A 242 -3.49 3.75 10.69
N VAL A 243 -3.63 2.42 10.68
CA VAL A 243 -4.56 1.74 9.78
C VAL A 243 -5.95 1.74 10.40
N ARG A 244 -6.96 2.28 9.71
CA ARG A 244 -8.27 2.53 10.33
C ARG A 244 -9.45 2.50 9.38
N SER A 245 -10.63 2.29 9.96
CA SER A 245 -11.89 2.63 9.31
C SER A 245 -12.00 4.15 9.14
N ALA A 246 -12.77 4.61 8.17
CA ALA A 246 -13.07 6.02 7.95
C ALA A 246 -14.46 6.19 7.30
N THR A 247 -14.93 7.42 7.27
CA THR A 247 -16.13 7.83 6.52
C THR A 247 -15.83 9.06 5.69
N ILE A 248 -16.67 9.36 4.69
CA ILE A 248 -16.61 10.62 3.96
C ILE A 248 -17.87 11.40 4.31
N VAL A 249 -17.70 12.58 4.89
CA VAL A 249 -18.79 13.47 5.31
C VAL A 249 -18.54 14.83 4.70
N ASN A 250 -19.51 15.35 3.94
CA ASN A 250 -19.41 16.65 3.27
C ASN A 250 -18.11 16.84 2.45
N GLY A 251 -17.70 15.79 1.72
CA GLY A 251 -16.50 15.81 0.89
C GLY A 251 -15.18 15.75 1.65
N GLN A 252 -15.21 15.47 2.96
CA GLN A 252 -14.01 15.34 3.80
C GLN A 252 -13.86 13.92 4.33
N LEU A 253 -12.62 13.42 4.35
CA LEU A 253 -12.27 12.15 4.98
C LEU A 253 -12.28 12.33 6.50
N VAL A 254 -13.15 11.59 7.17
CA VAL A 254 -13.28 11.59 8.63
C VAL A 254 -12.75 10.26 9.18
N PRO A 255 -11.59 10.27 9.88
CA PRO A 255 -11.00 9.06 10.44
C PRO A 255 -11.89 8.41 11.52
N GLY A 256 -12.08 7.09 11.42
CA GLY A 256 -12.83 6.25 12.36
C GLY A 256 -11.92 5.41 13.26
N SER A 257 -12.39 4.29 13.82
CA SER A 257 -11.59 3.46 14.73
C SER A 257 -10.39 2.79 14.04
N LEU A 258 -9.27 2.67 14.78
CA LEU A 258 -8.12 1.86 14.37
C LEU A 258 -8.54 0.40 14.12
N LEU A 259 -8.00 -0.19 13.06
CA LEU A 259 -8.18 -1.60 12.74
C LEU A 259 -6.98 -2.39 13.25
N PRO A 260 -7.18 -3.56 13.88
CA PRO A 260 -6.07 -4.37 14.36
C PRO A 260 -5.31 -4.99 13.20
N GLN A 261 -4.00 -5.18 13.37
CA GLN A 261 -3.20 -5.98 12.45
C GLN A 261 -3.76 -7.40 12.36
N PRO A 262 -4.00 -7.96 11.16
CA PRO A 262 -4.49 -9.33 11.03
C PRO A 262 -3.45 -10.32 11.53
N ARG A 263 -3.94 -11.41 12.12
CA ARG A 263 -3.11 -12.59 12.38
C ARG A 263 -3.03 -13.40 11.10
N ILE A 264 -1.87 -13.36 10.45
CA ILE A 264 -1.60 -14.14 9.25
C ILE A 264 -1.48 -15.61 9.68
N ARG A 265 -2.31 -16.46 9.06
CA ARG A 265 -2.25 -17.91 9.18
C ARG A 265 -1.97 -18.47 7.79
#